data_AF-A0A2G3A1M6-F1
#
_entry.id   AF-A0A2G3A1M6-F1
#
_cell.length_a   1.000
_cell.length_b   1.000
_cell.length_c   1.000
_cell.angle_alpha   90.00
_cell.angle_beta   90.00
_cell.angle_gamma   90.00
#
_symmetry.space_group_name_H-M   'P 1'
#
loop_
_entity.id
_entity.type
_entity.pdbx_description
1 polymer ?
#
loop_
_entity_poly.entity_id
_entity_poly.type
_entity_poly.pdbx_seq_one_letter_code
_entity_poly.pdbx_strand_id
1 'polypeptide(L)'
;MEVLSHLRTDGTSNQEFPLSLLREEKKNECYSFDLKSAMDRWPLSVMFALMSCMFRPTLASSIVNSSLGLNTFLVGKPIVKRMSEVAFLCGQPLGYYSSWSLFALSHHYVVWLAAKRAYS
;
A
#
# COMPACT_ATOMS: atom_id res chain seq x y z
N MET A 1 -11.21 -2.78 7.17
CA MET A 1 -10.30 -3.94 7.35
C MET A 1 -10.87 -5.26 6.80
N GLU A 2 -12.17 -5.37 6.54
CA GLU A 2 -12.82 -6.61 6.07
C GLU A 2 -12.16 -7.22 4.82
N VAL A 3 -11.79 -6.42 3.82
CA VAL A 3 -11.15 -6.93 2.58
C VAL A 3 -9.83 -7.64 2.85
N LEU A 4 -8.96 -7.08 3.70
CA LEU A 4 -7.68 -7.71 4.06
C LEU A 4 -7.87 -9.00 4.85
N SER A 5 -8.96 -9.11 5.63
CA SER A 5 -9.23 -10.31 6.43
C SER A 5 -9.46 -11.56 5.58
N HIS A 6 -9.80 -11.41 4.30
CA HIS A 6 -9.91 -12.51 3.36
C HIS A 6 -8.54 -13.01 2.85
N LEU A 7 -7.47 -12.23 3.04
CA LEU A 7 -6.10 -12.63 2.70
C LEU A 7 -5.49 -13.35 3.89
N ARG A 8 -5.42 -14.68 3.83
CA ARG A 8 -4.82 -15.51 4.91
C ARG A 8 -3.36 -15.16 5.21
N THR A 9 -2.65 -14.58 4.26
CA THR A 9 -1.25 -14.14 4.39
C THR A 9 -1.11 -12.74 4.99
N ASP A 10 -2.21 -12.02 5.21
CA ASP A 10 -2.19 -10.70 5.81
C ASP A 10 -2.22 -10.77 7.34
N GLY A 11 -1.27 -10.11 7.98
CA GLY A 11 -1.11 -10.09 9.43
C GLY A 11 -1.72 -8.86 10.12
N THR A 12 -2.48 -8.02 9.41
CA THR A 12 -2.90 -6.70 9.93
C THR A 12 -3.75 -6.82 11.20
N SER A 13 -4.68 -7.77 11.25
CA SER A 13 -5.54 -7.99 12.43
C SER A 13 -5.05 -9.11 13.36
N ASN A 14 -4.19 -10.01 12.86
CA ASN A 14 -3.58 -11.07 13.64
C ASN A 14 -2.16 -11.33 13.10
N GLN A 15 -1.16 -10.83 13.80
CA GLN A 15 0.24 -10.86 13.35
C GLN A 15 0.85 -12.27 13.41
N GLU A 16 0.33 -13.15 14.27
CA GLU A 16 0.87 -14.50 14.46
C GLU A 16 0.32 -15.50 13.43
N PHE A 17 -0.89 -15.29 12.95
CA PHE A 17 -1.56 -16.25 12.06
C PHE A 17 -0.80 -16.52 10.75
N PRO A 18 -0.31 -15.51 10.00
CA PRO A 18 0.52 -15.78 8.81
C PRO A 18 1.81 -16.53 9.15
N LEU A 19 2.39 -16.30 10.33
CA LEU A 19 3.61 -16.98 10.78
C LEU A 19 3.33 -18.46 11.10
N SER A 20 2.16 -18.78 11.66
CA SER A 20 1.78 -20.18 11.89
C SER A 20 1.60 -20.93 10.56
N LEU A 21 1.00 -20.29 9.55
CA LEU A 21 0.90 -20.87 8.21
C LEU A 21 2.28 -21.14 7.59
N LEU A 22 3.19 -20.19 7.67
CA LEU A 22 4.57 -20.36 7.18
C LEU A 22 5.30 -21.51 7.87
N ARG A 23 5.10 -21.66 9.20
CA ARG A 23 5.67 -22.76 9.98
C ARG A 23 5.09 -24.11 9.58
N GLU A 24 3.78 -24.19 9.33
CA GLU A 24 3.08 -25.40 8.91
C GLU A 24 3.51 -25.87 7.51
N GLU A 25 3.77 -24.93 6.60
CA GLU A 25 4.18 -25.26 5.23
C GLU A 25 5.59 -25.88 5.10
N LYS A 26 6.40 -25.84 6.17
CA LYS A 26 7.76 -26.44 6.23
C LYS A 26 8.61 -26.12 4.99
N LYS A 27 8.57 -24.87 4.53
CA LYS A 27 9.38 -24.42 3.38
C LYS A 27 10.86 -24.46 3.75
N ASN A 28 11.69 -24.89 2.80
CA ASN A 28 13.14 -24.90 2.96
C ASN A 28 13.75 -23.49 2.95
N GLU A 29 13.05 -22.54 2.32
CA GLU A 29 13.51 -21.17 2.14
C GLU A 29 12.38 -20.21 2.55
N CYS A 30 12.75 -19.18 3.31
CA CYS A 30 11.85 -18.10 3.74
C CYS A 30 12.59 -16.78 3.59
N TYR A 31 11.92 -15.80 3.00
CA TYR A 31 12.49 -14.49 2.72
C TYR A 31 11.66 -13.42 3.39
N SER A 32 12.33 -12.42 3.96
CA SER A 32 11.71 -11.22 4.51
C SER A 32 12.17 -10.02 3.70
N PHE A 33 11.22 -9.20 3.24
CA PHE A 33 11.50 -7.98 2.50
C PHE A 33 11.27 -6.78 3.39
N ASP A 34 12.34 -6.07 3.73
CA ASP A 34 12.24 -4.76 4.39
C ASP A 34 12.29 -3.64 3.35
N LEU A 35 11.26 -2.82 3.31
CA LEU A 35 11.08 -1.77 2.32
C LEU A 35 11.49 -0.42 2.90
N LYS A 36 12.52 0.21 2.31
CA LYS A 36 12.97 1.55 2.71
C LYS A 36 11.92 2.62 2.42
N SER A 37 11.42 3.25 3.48
CA SER A 37 10.42 4.34 3.43
C SER A 37 9.14 3.91 2.70
N ALA A 38 8.63 2.71 3.03
CA ALA A 38 7.51 2.09 2.32
C ALA A 38 6.26 2.99 2.28
N MET A 39 5.83 3.50 3.44
CA MET A 39 4.63 4.35 3.53
C MET A 39 4.82 5.73 2.88
N ASP A 40 6.05 6.24 2.82
CA ASP A 40 6.33 7.56 2.26
C ASP A 40 6.49 7.53 0.73
N ARG A 41 6.82 6.37 0.16
CA ARG A 41 7.21 6.25 -1.26
C ARG A 41 6.44 5.22 -2.05
N TRP A 42 5.44 4.57 -1.46
CA TRP A 42 4.63 3.61 -2.22
C TRP A 42 3.90 4.32 -3.38
N PRO A 43 4.01 3.85 -4.63
CA PRO A 43 3.47 4.57 -5.77
C PRO A 43 1.93 4.63 -5.75
N LEU A 44 1.37 5.84 -5.89
CA LEU A 44 -0.08 6.02 -6.03
C LEU A 44 -0.63 5.32 -7.27
N SER A 45 0.16 5.26 -8.35
CA SER A 45 -0.22 4.57 -9.59
C SER A 45 -0.48 3.07 -9.38
N VAL A 46 0.30 2.42 -8.51
CA VAL A 46 0.11 0.99 -8.18
C VAL A 46 -1.17 0.80 -7.38
N MET A 47 -1.42 1.65 -6.38
CA MET A 47 -2.68 1.62 -5.62
C MET A 47 -3.88 1.86 -6.56
N PHE A 48 -3.81 2.89 -7.41
CA PHE A 48 -4.88 3.25 -8.33
C PHE A 48 -5.17 2.13 -9.35
N ALA A 49 -4.13 1.55 -9.96
CA ALA A 49 -4.29 0.48 -10.94
C ALA A 49 -4.97 -0.75 -10.31
N LEU A 50 -4.51 -1.17 -9.12
CA LEU A 50 -5.11 -2.30 -8.43
C LEU A 50 -6.56 -2.01 -8.03
N MET A 51 -6.84 -0.84 -7.45
CA MET A 51 -8.20 -0.47 -7.05
C MET A 51 -9.13 -0.36 -8.27
N SER A 52 -8.61 0.11 -9.41
CA SER A 52 -9.37 0.21 -10.65
C SER A 52 -9.77 -1.17 -11.17
N CYS A 53 -8.86 -2.15 -11.09
CA CYS A 53 -9.14 -3.53 -11.45
C CYS A 53 -10.17 -4.19 -10.52
N MET A 54 -10.10 -3.93 -9.21
CA MET A 54 -10.97 -4.58 -8.23
C MET A 54 -12.36 -3.93 -8.12
N PHE A 55 -12.43 -2.60 -8.17
CA PHE A 55 -13.63 -1.84 -7.79
C PHE A 55 -14.10 -0.84 -8.85
N ARG A 56 -13.50 -0.89 -10.04
CA ARG A 56 -13.70 0.03 -11.18
C ARG A 56 -13.00 1.39 -11.02
N PRO A 57 -12.64 2.05 -12.14
CA PRO A 57 -11.85 3.29 -12.12
C PRO A 57 -12.48 4.44 -11.35
N THR A 58 -13.81 4.56 -11.35
CA THR A 58 -14.51 5.65 -10.65
C THR A 58 -14.25 5.58 -9.14
N LEU A 59 -14.45 4.42 -8.52
CA LEU A 59 -14.20 4.25 -7.08
C LEU A 59 -12.71 4.37 -6.76
N ALA A 60 -11.85 3.79 -7.61
CA ALA A 60 -10.41 3.91 -7.47
C ALA A 60 -9.93 5.38 -7.51
N SER A 61 -10.51 6.20 -8.39
CA SER A 61 -10.19 7.62 -8.47
C SER A 61 -10.66 8.39 -7.23
N SER A 62 -11.83 8.07 -6.69
CA SER A 62 -12.30 8.68 -5.45
C SER A 62 -11.39 8.34 -4.25
N ILE A 63 -11.01 7.07 -4.12
CA ILE A 63 -10.21 6.61 -2.98
C ILE A 63 -8.73 7.02 -3.12
N VAL A 64 -8.14 6.89 -4.30
CA VAL A 64 -6.69 7.11 -4.48
C VAL A 64 -6.40 8.53 -4.94
N ASN A 65 -6.97 8.98 -6.04
CA ASN A 65 -6.65 10.31 -6.58
C ASN A 65 -7.22 11.39 -5.68
N SER A 66 -8.51 11.32 -5.34
CA SER A 66 -9.16 12.39 -4.57
C SER A 66 -8.72 12.44 -3.12
N SER A 67 -8.47 11.27 -2.49
CA SER A 67 -8.07 11.23 -1.07
C SER A 67 -6.56 11.27 -0.82
N LEU A 68 -5.72 11.05 -1.85
CA LEU A 68 -4.26 11.07 -1.70
C LEU A 68 -3.61 12.02 -2.70
N GLY A 69 -3.83 11.79 -4.00
CA GLY A 69 -3.07 12.44 -5.07
C GLY A 69 -3.44 13.89 -5.40
N LEU A 70 -4.68 14.30 -5.14
CA LEU A 70 -5.23 15.62 -5.46
C LEU A 70 -5.39 16.52 -4.25
N ASN A 71 -5.07 16.02 -3.05
CA ASN A 71 -5.04 16.84 -1.85
C ASN A 71 -3.80 17.73 -1.90
N THR A 72 -4.01 19.00 -2.23
CA THR A 72 -2.97 20.03 -2.17
C THR A 72 -2.89 20.62 -0.77
N PHE A 73 -1.67 20.97 -0.36
CA PHE A 73 -1.41 21.62 0.91
C PHE A 73 -0.35 22.70 0.74
N LEU A 74 -0.58 23.84 1.39
CA LEU A 74 0.37 24.94 1.44
C LEU A 74 1.43 24.62 2.49
N VAL A 75 2.68 24.56 2.05
CA VAL A 75 3.83 24.41 2.94
C VAL A 75 4.63 25.71 2.96
N GLY A 76 5.02 26.13 4.16
CA GLY A 76 5.80 27.33 4.42
C GLY A 76 6.99 27.04 5.34
N LYS A 77 7.55 28.09 5.95
CA LYS A 77 8.60 27.93 6.95
C LYS A 77 8.06 27.13 8.16
N PRO A 78 8.86 26.25 8.79
CA PRO A 78 10.28 25.98 8.53
C PRO A 78 10.57 24.94 7.44
N ILE A 79 9.55 24.29 6.86
CA ILE A 79 9.70 23.18 5.91
C ILE A 79 10.29 23.67 4.57
N VAL A 80 9.78 24.80 4.07
CA VAL A 80 10.27 25.45 2.84
C VAL A 80 10.52 26.94 3.06
N LYS A 81 11.47 27.52 2.32
CA LYS A 81 11.85 28.94 2.47
C LYS A 81 10.76 29.91 1.95
N ARG A 82 10.03 29.50 0.91
CA ARG A 82 8.93 30.24 0.28
C ARG A 82 7.69 29.38 0.32
N MET A 83 6.52 30.00 0.49
CA MET A 83 5.25 29.27 0.45
C MET A 83 5.12 28.54 -0.89
N SER A 84 4.81 27.25 -0.84
CA SER A 84 4.55 26.43 -2.03
C SER A 84 3.35 25.54 -1.80
N GLU A 85 2.57 25.34 -2.85
CA GLU A 85 1.50 24.35 -2.87
C GLU A 85 2.08 23.02 -3.38
N VAL A 86 1.86 21.95 -2.63
CA VAL A 86 2.36 20.60 -2.95
C VAL A 86 1.24 19.59 -2.82
N ALA A 87 1.38 18.46 -3.51
CA ALA A 87 0.48 17.31 -3.40
C ALA A 87 1.30 16.01 -3.33
N PHE A 88 0.69 14.94 -2.82
CA PHE A 88 1.35 13.64 -2.81
C PHE A 88 1.35 13.02 -4.22
N LEU A 89 2.53 12.66 -4.72
CA LEU A 89 2.68 11.81 -5.92
C LEU A 89 2.96 10.35 -5.56
N CYS A 90 3.47 10.12 -4.36
CA CYS A 90 3.72 8.82 -3.78
C CYS A 90 3.57 8.92 -2.26
N GLY A 91 3.44 7.76 -1.63
CA GLY A 91 3.22 7.65 -0.20
C GLY A 91 1.79 7.99 0.21
N GLN A 92 1.61 8.13 1.52
CA GLN A 92 0.29 8.31 2.12
C GLN A 92 0.36 9.37 3.25
N PRO A 93 -0.62 10.26 3.36
CA PRO A 93 -0.71 11.16 4.49
C PRO A 93 -0.96 10.37 5.76
N LEU A 94 -0.18 10.65 6.80
CA LEU A 94 -0.34 10.05 8.12
C LEU A 94 -1.74 10.36 8.67
N GLY A 95 -2.43 9.36 9.21
CA GLY A 95 -3.77 9.50 9.78
C GLY A 95 -4.93 9.28 8.80
N TYR A 96 -4.68 9.07 7.50
CA TYR A 96 -5.73 8.62 6.59
C TYR A 96 -6.12 7.16 6.89
N TYR A 97 -7.37 6.93 7.33
CA TYR A 97 -7.80 5.63 7.88
C TYR A 97 -7.60 4.45 6.91
N SER A 98 -7.89 4.63 5.63
CA SER A 98 -7.73 3.59 4.60
C SER A 98 -6.33 3.52 3.99
N SER A 99 -5.37 4.35 4.44
CA SER A 99 -3.99 4.35 3.92
C SER A 99 -3.37 2.96 4.05
N TRP A 100 -3.41 2.38 5.26
CA TRP A 100 -2.85 1.06 5.51
C TRP A 100 -3.48 -0.02 4.62
N SER A 101 -4.81 -0.01 4.46
CA SER A 101 -5.49 -1.01 3.64
C SER A 101 -5.12 -0.91 2.16
N LEU A 102 -4.97 0.30 1.62
CA LEU A 102 -4.50 0.51 0.25
C LEU A 102 -3.06 0.04 0.07
N PHE A 103 -2.19 0.35 1.02
CA PHE A 103 -0.79 -0.07 1.01
C PHE A 103 -0.67 -1.59 1.10
N ALA A 104 -1.24 -2.21 2.13
CA ALA A 104 -1.14 -3.66 2.36
C ALA A 104 -1.68 -4.46 1.16
N LEU A 105 -2.85 -4.10 0.64
CA LEU A 105 -3.46 -4.81 -0.50
C LEU A 105 -2.60 -4.70 -1.77
N SER A 106 -2.06 -3.51 -2.03
CA SER A 106 -1.18 -3.32 -3.19
C SER A 106 0.20 -3.95 -3.00
N HIS A 107 0.71 -4.00 -1.78
CA HIS A 107 1.93 -4.72 -1.44
C HIS A 107 1.78 -6.23 -1.68
N HIS A 108 0.70 -6.87 -1.18
CA HIS A 108 0.40 -8.28 -1.45
C HIS A 108 0.36 -8.57 -2.96
N TYR A 109 -0.29 -7.70 -3.74
CA TYR A 109 -0.32 -7.83 -5.20
C TYR A 109 1.06 -7.75 -5.84
N VAL A 110 1.92 -6.80 -5.42
CA VAL A 110 3.27 -6.65 -5.97
C VAL A 110 4.13 -7.87 -5.67
N VAL A 111 4.07 -8.42 -4.45
CA VAL A 111 4.78 -9.65 -4.08
C VAL A 111 4.30 -10.83 -4.94
N TRP A 112 2.98 -10.98 -5.10
CA TRP A 112 2.41 -12.02 -5.97
C TRP A 112 2.85 -11.86 -7.43
N LEU A 113 2.82 -10.63 -7.97
CA LEU A 113 3.25 -10.35 -9.34
C LEU A 113 4.74 -10.65 -9.55
N ALA A 114 5.58 -10.33 -8.56
CA ALA A 114 7.00 -10.65 -8.60
C ALA A 114 7.23 -12.16 -8.65
N ALA A 115 6.54 -12.93 -7.79
CA ALA A 115 6.59 -14.40 -7.82
C ALA A 115 6.13 -14.94 -9.17
N LYS A 116 5.00 -14.44 -9.69
CA LYS A 116 4.51 -14.84 -11.02
C LYS A 116 5.55 -14.59 -12.10
N ARG A 117 6.20 -13.42 -12.13
CA ARG A 117 7.20 -13.08 -13.15
C ARG A 117 8.52 -13.88 -13.04
N ALA A 118 8.89 -14.32 -11.85
CA ALA A 118 10.10 -15.10 -11.65
C ALA A 118 9.94 -16.58 -12.03
N TYR A 119 8.72 -17.11 -11.93
CA TYR A 119 8.44 -18.55 -12.05
C TYR A 119 7.40 -18.91 -13.13
N SER A 120 6.99 -17.97 -13.98
CA SER A 120 6.17 -18.22 -15.20
C SER A 120 7.03 -18.05 -16.44
#